data_AF-A0A2N2Z8K6-F1
#
_entry.id   AF-A0A2N2Z8K6-F1
#
_cell.length_a   1.000
_cell.length_b   1.000
_cell.length_c   1.000
_cell.angle_alpha   90.00
_cell.angle_beta   90.00
_cell.angle_gamma   90.00
#
_symmetry.space_group_name_H-M   'P 1'
#
loop_
_entity.id
_entity.type
_entity.pdbx_description
1 polymer ?
#
loop_
_entity_poly.entity_id
_entity_poly.type
_entity_poly.pdbx_seq_one_letter_code
_entity_poly.pdbx_strand_id
1 'polypeptide(L)'
;MNAFGKNDELVERESAIVELIEKIALEENFTIKNALNNELISLFYDALLADNSFEYPFDSLNNIGNLKSSDNRFRIFTWNIPQSGGLQRYFGFIQININGKIEIYPLTDNRKSYEQPHAEIGNSDKWYGALYYSISDVKVEGETFYTLLGVELNNMFSTKRVIEVIHIQNNGEPVFGHPIFKIKNQTISRVIFEYSSRANMVLKWEKDLNMIVFDHLSPLRPDYIENYQFYVPDFSFDAFKFVEPYWEYTADIDIRNPQREKPQAPTQAKEFDEPGFIYRSGRQSN
;
A
#
# COMPACT_ATOMS: atom_id res chain seq x y z
N MET A 1 -32.31 6.10 -20.63
CA MET A 1 -32.12 5.08 -19.58
C MET A 1 -32.08 5.79 -18.24
N ASN A 2 -32.96 5.42 -17.31
CA ASN A 2 -33.11 6.10 -16.01
C ASN A 2 -31.89 5.83 -15.11
N ALA A 3 -31.32 6.89 -14.54
CA ALA A 3 -30.24 6.80 -13.54
C ALA A 3 -30.65 5.99 -12.29
N PHE A 4 -31.94 5.92 -11.98
CA PHE A 4 -32.49 5.14 -10.86
C PHE A 4 -32.21 3.64 -10.98
N GLY A 5 -32.51 3.01 -12.13
CA GLY A 5 -32.34 1.54 -12.28
C GLY A 5 -30.88 1.07 -12.38
N LYS A 6 -29.93 1.98 -12.63
CA LYS A 6 -28.49 1.65 -12.68
C LYS A 6 -27.86 1.59 -11.28
N ASN A 7 -28.34 2.43 -10.37
CA ASN A 7 -27.92 2.37 -8.97
C ASN A 7 -28.45 1.10 -8.30
N ASP A 8 -29.65 0.63 -8.66
CA ASP A 8 -30.22 -0.61 -8.13
C ASP A 8 -29.33 -1.83 -8.43
N GLU A 9 -28.78 -1.94 -9.65
CA GLU A 9 -27.86 -3.02 -10.03
C GLU A 9 -26.58 -3.04 -9.19
N LEU A 10 -25.95 -1.88 -8.97
CA LEU A 10 -24.73 -1.77 -8.18
C LEU A 10 -24.99 -2.05 -6.68
N VAL A 11 -26.15 -1.65 -6.15
CA VAL A 11 -26.57 -1.96 -4.78
C VAL A 11 -26.76 -3.46 -4.58
N GLU A 12 -27.41 -4.14 -5.54
CA GLU A 12 -27.59 -5.60 -5.50
C GLU A 12 -26.24 -6.34 -5.57
N ARG A 13 -25.36 -5.91 -6.48
CA ARG A 13 -24.00 -6.49 -6.61
C ARG A 13 -23.16 -6.24 -5.36
N GLU A 14 -23.18 -5.04 -4.80
CA GLU A 14 -22.47 -4.74 -3.56
C GLU A 14 -22.96 -5.62 -2.41
N SER A 15 -24.29 -5.81 -2.27
CA SER A 15 -24.87 -6.70 -1.25
C SER A 15 -24.37 -8.14 -1.42
N ALA A 16 -24.34 -8.67 -2.65
CA ALA A 16 -23.82 -10.01 -2.91
C ALA A 16 -22.30 -10.13 -2.68
N ILE A 17 -21.53 -9.07 -2.96
CA ILE A 17 -20.10 -8.98 -2.64
C ILE A 17 -19.90 -9.04 -1.12
N VAL A 18 -20.68 -8.29 -0.35
CA VAL A 18 -20.63 -8.31 1.13
C VAL A 18 -20.89 -9.72 1.65
N GLU A 19 -21.93 -10.40 1.16
CA GLU A 19 -22.22 -11.78 1.56
C GLU A 19 -21.06 -12.74 1.27
N LEU A 20 -20.40 -12.61 0.11
CA LEU A 20 -19.24 -13.44 -0.23
C LEU A 20 -18.05 -13.15 0.69
N ILE A 21 -17.78 -11.88 1.00
CA ILE A 21 -16.73 -11.48 1.93
C ILE A 21 -16.97 -12.11 3.31
N GLU A 22 -18.21 -12.07 3.82
CA GLU A 22 -18.57 -12.67 5.10
C GLU A 22 -18.40 -14.20 5.09
N LYS A 23 -18.84 -14.88 4.02
CA LYS A 23 -18.63 -16.32 3.84
C LYS A 23 -17.15 -16.67 3.81
N ILE A 24 -16.34 -15.90 3.08
CA ILE A 24 -14.88 -16.07 3.02
C ILE A 24 -14.26 -15.90 4.41
N ALA A 25 -14.70 -14.91 5.18
CA ALA A 25 -14.16 -14.64 6.52
C ALA A 25 -14.45 -15.80 7.50
N LEU A 26 -15.64 -16.39 7.43
CA LEU A 26 -16.07 -17.50 8.30
C LEU A 26 -15.56 -18.88 7.88
N GLU A 27 -15.16 -19.05 6.62
CA GLU A 27 -14.70 -20.34 6.10
C GLU A 27 -13.32 -20.73 6.66
N GLU A 28 -13.19 -21.93 7.24
CA GLU A 28 -11.94 -22.45 7.79
C GLU A 28 -11.15 -23.27 6.75
N ASN A 29 -11.83 -23.91 5.80
CA ASN A 29 -11.21 -24.70 4.76
C ASN A 29 -10.62 -23.80 3.66
N PHE A 30 -9.29 -23.78 3.55
CA PHE A 30 -8.60 -22.94 2.57
C PHE A 30 -8.98 -23.23 1.11
N THR A 31 -9.35 -24.47 0.76
CA THR A 31 -9.79 -24.80 -0.61
C THR A 31 -11.14 -24.15 -0.91
N ILE A 32 -12.10 -24.24 0.02
CA ILE A 32 -13.41 -23.59 -0.13
C ILE A 32 -13.24 -22.06 -0.11
N LYS A 33 -12.42 -21.53 0.80
CA LYS A 33 -12.10 -20.09 0.86
C LYS A 33 -11.55 -19.57 -0.48
N ASN A 34 -10.65 -20.32 -1.12
CA ASN A 34 -10.10 -19.97 -2.43
C ASN A 34 -11.18 -20.02 -3.54
N ALA A 35 -12.09 -21.00 -3.49
CA ALA A 35 -13.19 -21.10 -4.45
C ALA A 35 -14.17 -19.91 -4.32
N LEU A 36 -14.60 -19.59 -3.10
CA LEU A 36 -15.43 -18.42 -2.80
C LEU A 36 -14.74 -17.12 -3.21
N ASN A 37 -13.42 -17.01 -3.02
CA ASN A 37 -12.67 -15.84 -3.48
C ASN A 37 -12.64 -15.72 -5.02
N ASN A 38 -12.62 -16.83 -5.76
CA ASN A 38 -12.73 -16.78 -7.22
C ASN A 38 -14.11 -16.27 -7.66
N GLU A 39 -15.17 -16.66 -6.96
CA GLU A 39 -16.52 -16.11 -7.16
C GLU A 39 -16.56 -14.61 -6.85
N LEU A 40 -15.94 -14.19 -5.74
CA LEU A 40 -15.80 -12.77 -5.36
C LEU A 40 -15.07 -11.98 -6.44
N ILE A 41 -13.95 -12.48 -6.97
CA ILE A 41 -13.20 -11.84 -8.05
C ILE A 41 -14.10 -11.63 -9.27
N SER A 42 -14.84 -12.66 -9.70
CA SER A 42 -15.73 -12.56 -10.87
C SER A 42 -16.85 -11.57 -10.65
N LEU A 43 -17.58 -11.68 -9.53
CA LEU A 43 -18.70 -10.80 -9.20
C LEU A 43 -18.25 -9.34 -9.07
N PHE A 44 -17.10 -9.12 -8.42
CA PHE A 44 -16.58 -7.78 -8.22
C PHE A 44 -16.08 -7.18 -9.53
N TYR A 45 -15.41 -7.96 -10.39
CA TYR A 45 -15.06 -7.52 -11.73
C TYR A 45 -16.30 -7.08 -12.54
N ASP A 46 -17.38 -7.86 -12.50
CA ASP A 46 -18.63 -7.49 -13.15
C ASP A 46 -19.21 -6.20 -12.56
N ALA A 47 -19.24 -6.05 -11.23
CA ALA A 47 -19.68 -4.81 -10.57
C ALA A 47 -18.86 -3.59 -11.01
N LEU A 48 -17.54 -3.75 -11.17
CA LEU A 48 -16.66 -2.68 -11.65
C LEU A 48 -16.83 -2.38 -13.15
N LEU A 49 -17.38 -3.30 -13.95
CA LEU A 49 -17.75 -3.05 -15.36
C LEU A 49 -19.06 -2.29 -15.52
N ALA A 50 -19.91 -2.26 -14.49
CA ALA A 50 -21.21 -1.60 -14.57
C ALA A 50 -21.05 -0.08 -14.80
N ASP A 51 -22.02 0.52 -15.48
CA ASP A 51 -22.06 1.96 -15.68
C ASP A 51 -22.03 2.70 -14.33
N ASN A 52 -21.28 3.81 -14.27
CA ASN A 52 -21.07 4.63 -13.06
C ASN A 52 -20.35 3.92 -11.88
N SER A 53 -19.83 2.69 -12.04
CA SER A 53 -19.11 1.98 -10.98
C SER A 53 -17.94 2.79 -10.38
N PHE A 54 -17.24 3.57 -11.22
CA PHE A 54 -16.13 4.42 -10.79
C PHE A 54 -16.55 5.51 -9.80
N GLU A 55 -17.77 6.03 -9.92
CA GLU A 55 -18.34 7.03 -9.02
C GLU A 55 -19.14 6.41 -7.87
N TYR A 56 -19.61 5.17 -8.03
CA TYR A 56 -20.34 4.47 -6.97
C TYR A 56 -19.45 4.26 -5.73
N PRO A 57 -19.92 4.62 -4.54
CA PRO A 57 -19.04 4.74 -3.38
C PRO A 57 -18.52 3.39 -2.87
N PHE A 58 -19.31 2.31 -2.97
CA PHE A 58 -19.02 1.01 -2.35
C PHE A 58 -18.81 1.10 -0.82
N ASP A 59 -19.66 1.86 -0.13
CA ASP A 59 -19.53 2.17 1.31
C ASP A 59 -19.78 0.96 2.22
N SER A 60 -20.40 -0.11 1.72
CA SER A 60 -20.68 -1.32 2.50
C SER A 60 -19.49 -2.29 2.54
N LEU A 61 -18.48 -2.09 1.67
CA LEU A 61 -17.31 -2.96 1.54
C LEU A 61 -16.25 -2.72 2.62
N ASN A 62 -16.61 -2.91 3.89
CA ASN A 62 -15.75 -2.57 5.05
C ASN A 62 -14.40 -3.33 5.12
N ASN A 63 -14.30 -4.50 4.48
CA ASN A 63 -13.08 -5.33 4.47
C ASN A 63 -12.30 -5.24 3.15
N ILE A 64 -12.65 -4.31 2.27
CA ILE A 64 -11.95 -4.03 1.02
C ILE A 64 -11.36 -2.62 1.13
N GLY A 65 -10.04 -2.49 0.98
CA GLY A 65 -9.44 -1.18 0.79
C GLY A 65 -9.99 -0.57 -0.50
N ASN A 66 -10.52 0.64 -0.45
CA ASN A 66 -11.17 1.34 -1.57
C ASN A 66 -10.66 2.77 -1.58
N LEU A 67 -9.68 3.06 -2.44
CA LEU A 67 -9.04 4.37 -2.52
C LEU A 67 -9.25 4.97 -3.91
N LYS A 68 -9.69 6.22 -3.95
CA LYS A 68 -9.88 7.00 -5.17
C LYS A 68 -8.96 8.22 -5.16
N SER A 69 -8.33 8.51 -6.28
CA SER A 69 -7.49 9.70 -6.42
C SER A 69 -8.34 10.98 -6.42
N SER A 70 -7.72 12.09 -6.01
CA SER A 70 -8.38 13.39 -5.93
C SER A 70 -8.73 13.98 -7.30
N ASP A 71 -8.04 13.54 -8.35
CA ASP A 71 -8.29 13.94 -9.75
C ASP A 71 -9.33 13.06 -10.47
N ASN A 72 -9.92 12.07 -9.78
CA ASN A 72 -10.88 11.11 -10.34
C ASN A 72 -10.37 10.34 -11.58
N ARG A 73 -9.06 10.13 -11.68
CA ARG A 73 -8.46 9.31 -12.76
C ARG A 73 -8.12 7.88 -12.32
N PHE A 74 -7.91 7.67 -11.03
CA PHE A 74 -7.43 6.41 -10.48
C PHE A 74 -8.29 5.96 -9.32
N ARG A 75 -8.59 4.66 -9.26
CA ARG A 75 -9.21 4.02 -8.11
C ARG A 75 -8.65 2.62 -7.92
N ILE A 76 -8.37 2.22 -6.70
CA ILE A 76 -7.82 0.92 -6.36
C ILE A 76 -8.65 0.25 -5.27
N PHE A 77 -8.91 -1.03 -5.49
CA PHE A 77 -9.54 -1.93 -4.54
C PHE A 77 -8.55 -3.02 -4.15
N THR A 78 -8.37 -3.29 -2.85
CA THR A 78 -7.46 -4.35 -2.38
C THR A 78 -8.03 -5.12 -1.20
N TRP A 79 -7.83 -6.44 -1.21
CA TRP A 79 -8.17 -7.32 -0.09
C TRP A 79 -7.21 -8.49 -0.02
N ASN A 80 -7.30 -9.26 1.06
CA ASN A 80 -6.53 -10.47 1.25
C ASN A 80 -7.42 -11.62 1.72
N ILE A 81 -6.94 -12.84 1.50
CA ILE A 81 -7.49 -14.03 2.15
C ILE A 81 -6.37 -14.74 2.94
N PRO A 82 -6.61 -15.08 4.21
CA PRO A 82 -5.67 -15.87 5.00
C PRO A 82 -5.40 -17.24 4.39
N GLN A 83 -4.16 -17.69 4.53
CA GLN A 83 -3.68 -19.01 4.13
C GLN A 83 -3.12 -19.76 5.35
N SER A 84 -2.75 -21.02 5.15
CA SER A 84 -2.07 -21.81 6.16
C SER A 84 -0.77 -21.15 6.63
N GLY A 85 -0.42 -21.36 7.90
CA GLY A 85 0.81 -20.84 8.49
C GLY A 85 0.85 -19.31 8.69
N GLY A 86 -0.32 -18.64 8.69
CA GLY A 86 -0.42 -17.18 8.86
C GLY A 86 -0.04 -16.38 7.60
N LEU A 87 0.25 -17.06 6.49
CA LEU A 87 0.49 -16.42 5.20
C LEU A 87 -0.80 -15.80 4.65
N GLN A 88 -0.65 -14.89 3.69
CA GLN A 88 -1.76 -14.21 3.03
C GLN A 88 -1.64 -14.34 1.51
N ARG A 89 -2.78 -14.29 0.81
CA ARG A 89 -2.84 -13.99 -0.63
C ARG A 89 -3.56 -12.67 -0.81
N TYR A 90 -3.01 -11.78 -1.63
CA TYR A 90 -3.59 -10.47 -1.90
C TYR A 90 -4.23 -10.46 -3.28
N PHE A 91 -5.26 -9.64 -3.41
CA PHE A 91 -6.00 -9.42 -4.64
C PHE A 91 -6.37 -7.96 -4.74
N GLY A 92 -6.67 -7.52 -5.95
CA GLY A 92 -7.15 -6.18 -6.16
C GLY A 92 -7.57 -5.91 -7.58
N PHE A 93 -8.18 -4.75 -7.76
CA PHE A 93 -8.48 -4.17 -9.05
C PHE A 93 -8.07 -2.71 -9.06
N ILE A 94 -7.57 -2.23 -10.19
CA ILE A 94 -7.49 -0.80 -10.48
C ILE A 94 -8.57 -0.46 -11.49
N GLN A 95 -9.29 0.63 -11.27
CA GLN A 95 -10.04 1.32 -12.31
C GLN A 95 -9.29 2.58 -12.73
N ILE A 96 -9.16 2.77 -14.04
CA ILE A 96 -8.57 3.97 -14.63
C ILE A 96 -9.64 4.66 -15.47
N ASN A 97 -9.86 5.94 -15.18
CA ASN A 97 -10.78 6.79 -15.92
C ASN A 97 -10.03 7.58 -16.99
N ILE A 98 -10.18 7.15 -18.24
CA ILE A 98 -9.61 7.78 -19.43
C ILE A 98 -10.71 8.56 -20.14
N ASN A 99 -10.85 9.84 -19.78
CA ASN A 99 -11.86 10.75 -20.37
C ASN A 99 -13.29 10.20 -20.33
N GLY A 100 -13.68 9.57 -19.22
CA GLY A 100 -14.99 8.97 -19.01
C GLY A 100 -15.09 7.48 -19.40
N LYS A 101 -14.09 6.93 -20.11
CA LYS A 101 -13.99 5.49 -20.35
C LYS A 101 -13.26 4.84 -19.18
N ILE A 102 -13.90 3.85 -18.56
CA ILE A 102 -13.30 3.08 -17.46
C ILE A 102 -12.59 1.86 -18.02
N GLU A 103 -11.32 1.71 -17.65
CA GLU A 103 -10.52 0.50 -17.88
C GLU A 103 -10.22 -0.16 -16.55
N ILE A 104 -10.27 -1.49 -16.51
CA ILE A 104 -10.11 -2.27 -15.28
C ILE A 104 -8.88 -3.16 -15.42
N TYR A 105 -8.01 -3.10 -14.42
CA TYR A 105 -6.79 -3.91 -14.35
C TYR A 105 -6.85 -4.80 -13.10
N PRO A 106 -7.10 -6.11 -13.25
CA PRO A 106 -6.92 -7.07 -12.17
C PRO A 106 -5.46 -7.07 -11.69
N LEU A 107 -5.24 -7.17 -10.38
CA LEU A 107 -3.90 -7.21 -9.80
C LEU A 107 -3.49 -8.64 -9.46
N THR A 108 -2.34 -9.05 -10.02
CA THR A 108 -1.72 -10.35 -9.77
C THR A 108 -0.61 -10.21 -8.74
N ASP A 109 -0.83 -10.73 -7.53
CA ASP A 109 0.22 -10.81 -6.49
C ASP A 109 1.39 -11.67 -6.99
N ASN A 110 2.49 -11.01 -7.32
CA ASN A 110 3.73 -11.63 -7.79
C ASN A 110 4.93 -11.17 -6.96
N ARG A 111 4.70 -10.86 -5.68
CA ARG A 111 5.72 -10.31 -4.78
C ARG A 111 6.96 -11.16 -4.59
N LYS A 112 6.81 -12.48 -4.73
CA LYS A 112 7.93 -13.45 -4.67
C LYS A 112 8.89 -13.33 -5.84
N SER A 113 8.49 -12.71 -6.94
CA SER A 113 9.35 -12.48 -8.11
C SER A 113 10.27 -11.26 -7.96
N TYR A 114 10.06 -10.43 -6.94
CA TYR A 114 10.91 -9.28 -6.67
C TYR A 114 12.15 -9.69 -5.88
N GLU A 115 13.32 -9.57 -6.49
CA GLU A 115 14.62 -9.79 -5.85
C GLU A 115 15.04 -8.58 -5.00
N GLN A 116 14.77 -7.38 -5.51
CA GLN A 116 15.04 -6.10 -4.87
C GLN A 116 13.80 -5.20 -4.98
N PRO A 117 12.75 -5.47 -4.18
CA PRO A 117 11.50 -4.73 -4.24
C PRO A 117 11.65 -3.20 -4.17
N HIS A 118 12.69 -2.68 -3.51
CA HIS A 118 12.93 -1.25 -3.40
C HIS A 118 13.41 -0.61 -4.71
N ALA A 119 13.98 -1.37 -5.66
CA ALA A 119 14.56 -0.85 -6.91
C ALA A 119 13.77 -1.27 -8.17
N GLU A 120 12.77 -2.13 -8.01
CA GLU A 120 12.06 -2.74 -9.13
C GLU A 120 10.70 -2.10 -9.43
N ILE A 121 10.45 -1.93 -10.73
CA ILE A 121 9.18 -1.48 -11.31
C ILE A 121 8.29 -2.71 -11.56
N GLY A 122 6.98 -2.52 -11.41
CA GLY A 122 5.95 -3.52 -11.68
C GLY A 122 4.82 -2.97 -12.54
N ASN A 123 3.85 -3.82 -12.82
CA ASN A 123 2.59 -3.50 -13.49
C ASN A 123 1.46 -4.29 -12.82
N SER A 124 0.26 -4.32 -13.41
CA SER A 124 -0.87 -5.09 -12.85
C SER A 124 -0.57 -6.60 -12.71
N ASP A 125 0.26 -7.18 -13.57
CA ASP A 125 0.61 -8.62 -13.56
C ASP A 125 1.83 -8.95 -12.67
N LYS A 126 2.62 -7.92 -12.35
CA LYS A 126 3.73 -7.96 -11.40
C LYS A 126 3.44 -6.94 -10.30
N TRP A 127 2.43 -7.22 -9.48
CA TRP A 127 2.07 -6.38 -8.34
C TRP A 127 2.71 -6.91 -7.04
N TYR A 128 3.18 -6.01 -6.17
CA TYR A 128 3.83 -6.36 -4.90
C TYR A 128 2.86 -6.92 -3.84
N GLY A 129 1.56 -6.68 -3.96
CA GLY A 129 0.57 -7.23 -3.02
C GLY A 129 0.56 -6.53 -1.67
N ALA A 130 -0.39 -5.62 -1.46
CA ALA A 130 -0.62 -4.94 -0.18
C ALA A 130 -2.09 -4.52 -0.04
N LEU A 131 -2.53 -4.30 1.19
CA LEU A 131 -3.80 -3.65 1.50
C LEU A 131 -3.56 -2.14 1.62
N TYR A 132 -4.02 -1.36 0.65
CA TYR A 132 -3.82 0.09 0.66
C TYR A 132 -4.93 0.79 1.45
N TYR A 133 -4.54 1.74 2.31
CA TYR A 133 -5.45 2.47 3.20
C TYR A 133 -5.31 3.99 3.10
N SER A 134 -4.33 4.50 2.35
CA SER A 134 -4.18 5.94 2.10
C SER A 134 -3.58 6.18 0.72
N ILE A 135 -3.99 7.27 0.08
CA ILE A 135 -3.51 7.74 -1.22
C ILE A 135 -3.22 9.24 -1.12
N SER A 136 -2.11 9.67 -1.71
CA SER A 136 -1.76 11.07 -1.92
C SER A 136 -1.29 11.27 -3.35
N ASP A 137 -1.83 12.28 -4.03
CA ASP A 137 -1.52 12.59 -5.42
C ASP A 137 -0.43 13.66 -5.44
N VAL A 138 0.70 13.38 -6.09
CA VAL A 138 1.78 14.35 -6.28
C VAL A 138 2.02 14.59 -7.76
N LYS A 139 2.41 15.81 -8.11
CA LYS A 139 2.75 16.18 -9.48
C LYS A 139 4.25 16.29 -9.64
N VAL A 140 4.76 15.71 -10.70
CA VAL A 140 6.16 15.80 -11.12
C VAL A 140 6.17 16.11 -12.59
N GLU A 141 6.73 17.27 -12.97
CA GLU A 141 6.86 17.70 -14.37
C GLU A 141 5.54 17.68 -15.17
N GLY A 142 4.41 17.86 -14.49
CA GLY A 142 3.07 17.85 -15.08
C GLY A 142 2.38 16.48 -15.12
N GLU A 143 3.09 15.38 -14.84
CA GLU A 143 2.53 14.05 -14.65
C GLU A 143 2.06 13.86 -13.20
N THR A 144 1.05 13.01 -12.99
CA THR A 144 0.49 12.73 -11.66
C THR A 144 0.90 11.35 -11.21
N PHE A 145 1.45 11.28 -9.99
CA PHE A 145 1.89 10.07 -9.32
C PHE A 145 1.05 9.85 -8.07
N TYR A 146 0.49 8.65 -7.93
CA TYR A 146 -0.35 8.28 -6.80
C TYR A 146 0.51 7.53 -5.79
N THR A 147 0.80 8.18 -4.67
CA THR A 147 1.57 7.57 -3.57
C THR A 147 0.60 6.89 -2.62
N LEU A 148 0.70 5.56 -2.52
CA LEU A 148 -0.14 4.73 -1.68
C LEU A 148 0.59 4.29 -0.42
N LEU A 149 -0.12 4.30 0.70
CA LEU A 149 0.32 3.68 1.95
C LEU A 149 -0.47 2.39 2.15
N GLY A 150 0.24 1.30 2.40
CA GLY A 150 -0.36 -0.02 2.53
C GLY A 150 0.28 -0.89 3.60
N VAL A 151 -0.35 -2.03 3.84
CA VAL A 151 0.12 -3.08 4.74
C VAL A 151 0.14 -4.44 4.05
N GLU A 152 1.22 -5.16 4.27
CA GLU A 152 1.43 -6.54 3.86
C GLU A 152 1.66 -7.33 5.16
N LEU A 153 0.69 -8.12 5.59
CA LEU A 153 0.67 -8.83 6.88
C LEU A 153 1.75 -9.92 7.04
N ASN A 154 2.54 -10.18 5.99
CA ASN A 154 3.68 -11.09 5.89
C ASN A 154 3.43 -12.50 6.40
N ASN A 155 3.60 -12.70 7.71
CA ASN A 155 3.45 -13.98 8.40
C ASN A 155 3.15 -13.76 9.90
N MET A 156 3.12 -14.84 10.67
CA MET A 156 2.79 -14.77 12.11
C MET A 156 3.77 -13.98 12.98
N PHE A 157 5.00 -13.69 12.52
CA PHE A 157 6.06 -13.08 13.31
C PHE A 157 6.33 -11.61 12.97
N SER A 158 6.09 -11.20 11.73
CA SER A 158 6.32 -9.83 11.28
C SER A 158 5.21 -9.33 10.38
N THR A 159 5.14 -8.02 10.23
CA THR A 159 4.25 -7.29 9.33
C THR A 159 5.07 -6.28 8.55
N LYS A 160 4.63 -5.94 7.34
CA LYS A 160 5.27 -4.91 6.52
C LYS A 160 4.35 -3.73 6.26
N ARG A 161 4.83 -2.50 6.49
CA ARG A 161 4.23 -1.30 5.90
C ARG A 161 4.89 -1.02 4.57
N VAL A 162 4.12 -0.60 3.57
CA VAL A 162 4.59 -0.38 2.21
C VAL A 162 4.19 1.02 1.76
N ILE A 163 5.16 1.76 1.19
CA ILE A 163 4.90 2.96 0.41
C ILE A 163 5.15 2.60 -1.06
N GLU A 164 4.10 2.71 -1.85
CA GLU A 164 4.06 2.34 -3.27
C GLU A 164 3.72 3.57 -4.09
N VAL A 165 4.29 3.72 -5.29
CA VAL A 165 3.94 4.82 -6.19
C VAL A 165 3.43 4.25 -7.50
N ILE A 166 2.27 4.71 -7.93
CA ILE A 166 1.64 4.33 -9.17
C ILE A 166 1.65 5.51 -10.14
N HIS A 167 2.04 5.24 -11.37
CA HIS A 167 1.93 6.16 -12.50
C HIS A 167 1.04 5.54 -13.56
N ILE A 168 0.17 6.33 -14.18
CA ILE A 168 -0.65 5.87 -15.31
C ILE A 168 0.02 6.33 -16.59
N GLN A 169 0.48 5.38 -17.39
CA GLN A 169 1.09 5.67 -18.69
C GLN A 169 0.07 6.26 -19.67
N ASN A 170 0.58 6.88 -20.73
CA ASN A 170 -0.25 7.48 -21.79
C ASN A 170 -1.21 6.50 -22.48
N ASN A 171 -0.87 5.21 -22.50
CA ASN A 171 -1.72 4.14 -23.02
C ASN A 171 -2.81 3.67 -22.03
N GLY A 172 -2.84 4.24 -20.82
CA GLY A 172 -3.77 3.86 -19.76
C GLY A 172 -3.22 2.85 -18.76
N GLU A 173 -2.06 2.23 -18.99
CA GLU A 173 -1.58 1.15 -18.13
C GLU A 173 -1.00 1.65 -16.79
N PRO A 174 -1.35 1.03 -15.65
CA PRO A 174 -0.76 1.35 -14.36
C PRO A 174 0.63 0.73 -14.21
N VAL A 175 1.60 1.57 -13.84
CA VAL A 175 2.98 1.19 -13.54
C VAL A 175 3.25 1.44 -12.06
N PHE A 176 3.77 0.42 -11.39
CA PHE A 176 4.08 0.44 -9.96
C PHE A 176 5.58 0.65 -9.73
N GLY A 177 5.94 1.34 -8.66
CA GLY A 177 7.32 1.51 -8.23
C GLY A 177 8.10 2.53 -9.06
N HIS A 178 7.50 3.68 -9.40
CA HIS A 178 8.28 4.75 -10.01
C HIS A 178 9.40 5.23 -9.05
N PRO A 179 10.67 5.34 -9.48
CA PRO A 179 11.77 5.79 -8.62
C PRO A 179 11.60 7.26 -8.20
N ILE A 180 11.17 7.49 -6.96
CA ILE A 180 10.85 8.84 -6.47
C ILE A 180 11.32 9.10 -5.03
N PHE A 181 11.65 8.06 -4.25
CA PHE A 181 12.09 8.22 -2.87
C PHE A 181 13.59 8.47 -2.83
N LYS A 182 13.99 9.68 -2.45
CA LYS A 182 15.39 10.10 -2.36
C LYS A 182 15.91 9.88 -0.94
N ILE A 183 16.93 9.03 -0.82
CA ILE A 183 17.59 8.70 0.44
C ILE A 183 19.09 8.88 0.25
N LYS A 184 19.66 9.94 0.84
CA LYS A 184 21.06 10.32 0.61
C LYS A 184 21.37 10.38 -0.90
N ASN A 185 22.23 9.50 -1.40
CA ASN A 185 22.61 9.46 -2.81
C ASN A 185 21.77 8.49 -3.66
N GLN A 186 20.87 7.73 -3.07
CA GLN A 186 20.07 6.71 -3.75
C GLN A 186 18.66 7.22 -4.02
N THR A 187 18.07 6.80 -5.14
CA THR A 187 16.66 6.99 -5.46
C THR A 187 16.03 5.61 -5.59
N ILE A 188 14.98 5.34 -4.82
CA ILE A 188 14.31 4.04 -4.78
C ILE A 188 12.84 4.15 -5.19
N SER A 189 12.28 3.03 -5.64
CA SER A 189 10.94 2.86 -6.19
C SER A 189 9.88 2.62 -5.12
N ARG A 190 10.24 1.94 -4.04
CA ARG A 190 9.30 1.43 -3.04
C ARG A 190 9.96 1.39 -1.67
N VAL A 191 9.23 1.80 -0.64
CA VAL A 191 9.70 1.76 0.75
C VAL A 191 8.96 0.66 1.48
N ILE A 192 9.69 -0.21 2.18
CA ILE A 192 9.11 -1.37 2.88
C ILE A 192 9.69 -1.43 4.28
N PHE A 193 8.85 -1.28 5.28
CA PHE A 193 9.22 -1.40 6.68
C PHE A 193 8.78 -2.76 7.19
N GLU A 194 9.70 -3.65 7.58
CA GLU A 194 9.35 -4.90 8.25
C GLU A 194 9.58 -4.77 9.76
N TYR A 195 8.58 -5.16 10.55
CA TYR A 195 8.60 -5.02 12.01
C TYR A 195 7.81 -6.14 12.68
N SER A 196 7.93 -6.25 14.00
CA SER A 196 7.22 -7.26 14.79
C SER A 196 5.71 -7.22 14.56
N SER A 197 5.09 -8.39 14.33
CA SER A 197 3.62 -8.50 14.23
C SER A 197 2.89 -8.12 15.54
N ARG A 198 3.64 -7.97 16.63
CA ARG A 198 3.14 -7.57 17.96
C ARG A 198 3.24 -6.07 18.22
N ALA A 199 3.86 -5.31 17.32
CA ALA A 199 3.97 -3.86 17.42
C ALA A 199 2.98 -3.18 16.48
N ASN A 200 2.73 -1.90 16.71
CA ASN A 200 1.96 -1.05 15.79
C ASN A 200 2.89 0.04 15.28
N MET A 201 3.13 0.07 13.97
CA MET A 201 3.92 1.11 13.32
C MET A 201 2.99 2.13 12.66
N VAL A 202 3.20 3.41 12.99
CA VAL A 202 2.61 4.57 12.31
C VAL A 202 3.25 4.71 10.92
N LEU A 203 2.40 4.84 9.91
CA LEU A 203 2.75 5.30 8.57
C LEU A 203 1.54 6.06 8.04
N LYS A 204 1.65 7.38 7.89
CA LYS A 204 0.52 8.24 7.53
C LYS A 204 0.94 9.42 6.66
N TRP A 205 -0.02 9.91 5.89
CA TRP A 205 0.11 11.15 5.14
C TRP A 205 -0.29 12.34 6.00
N GLU A 206 0.63 13.29 6.21
CA GLU A 206 0.40 14.57 6.87
C GLU A 206 0.27 15.68 5.82
N LYS A 207 -0.97 15.93 5.39
CA LYS A 207 -1.29 16.84 4.29
C LYS A 207 -0.77 18.27 4.52
N ASP A 208 -0.88 18.78 5.75
CA ASP A 208 -0.48 20.16 6.08
C ASP A 208 1.04 20.35 6.05
N LEU A 209 1.80 19.27 6.26
CA LEU A 209 3.26 19.28 6.24
C LEU A 209 3.83 18.83 4.90
N ASN A 210 2.98 18.33 4.00
CA ASN A 210 3.38 17.68 2.75
C ASN A 210 4.40 16.55 2.99
N MET A 211 4.14 15.73 4.02
CA MET A 211 5.05 14.68 4.50
C MET A 211 4.35 13.34 4.71
N ILE A 212 5.01 12.26 4.32
CA ILE A 212 4.68 10.91 4.78
C ILE A 212 5.45 10.69 6.07
N VAL A 213 4.76 10.62 7.20
CA VAL A 213 5.35 10.49 8.54
C VAL A 213 5.23 9.06 9.01
N PHE A 214 6.31 8.54 9.60
CA PHE A 214 6.35 7.17 10.09
C PHE A 214 7.23 7.02 11.33
N ASP A 215 6.93 5.99 12.12
CA ASP A 215 7.76 5.62 13.27
C ASP A 215 9.14 5.18 12.80
N HIS A 216 10.19 5.64 13.49
CA HIS A 216 11.50 5.03 13.36
C HIS A 216 11.50 3.65 14.02
N LEU A 217 12.02 2.64 13.31
CA LEU A 217 12.05 1.26 13.77
C LEU A 217 13.46 0.87 14.23
N SER A 218 13.54 0.38 15.46
CA SER A 218 14.78 -0.09 16.07
C SER A 218 14.61 -1.53 16.59
N PRO A 219 15.66 -2.38 16.53
CA PRO A 219 15.60 -3.70 17.14
C PRO A 219 15.56 -3.56 18.67
N LEU A 220 14.75 -4.40 19.34
CA LEU A 220 14.64 -4.41 20.80
C LEU A 220 15.99 -4.58 21.52
N ARG A 221 16.96 -5.24 20.85
CA ARG A 221 18.34 -5.40 21.33
C ARG A 221 19.32 -5.37 20.16
N PRO A 222 20.58 -4.94 20.36
CA PRO A 222 21.58 -4.90 19.30
C PRO A 222 21.89 -6.25 18.63
N ASP A 223 21.71 -7.37 19.34
CA ASP A 223 21.88 -8.72 18.81
C ASP A 223 20.73 -9.19 17.90
N TYR A 224 19.67 -8.38 17.74
CA TYR A 224 18.55 -8.65 16.84
C TYR A 224 18.58 -7.82 15.55
N ILE A 225 19.69 -7.16 15.24
CA ILE A 225 19.88 -6.49 13.94
C ILE A 225 19.60 -7.48 12.80
N GLU A 226 18.88 -7.00 11.77
CA GLU A 226 18.38 -7.77 10.62
C GLU A 226 17.34 -8.86 10.95
N ASN A 227 16.95 -9.02 12.22
CA ASN A 227 15.85 -9.88 12.62
C ASN A 227 14.57 -9.07 12.87
N TYR A 228 13.86 -8.76 11.78
CA TYR A 228 12.74 -7.80 11.77
C TYR A 228 11.54 -8.17 12.66
N GLN A 229 11.39 -9.43 13.08
CA GLN A 229 10.35 -9.81 14.06
C GLN A 229 10.55 -9.14 15.44
N PHE A 230 11.74 -8.59 15.70
CA PHE A 230 12.10 -7.88 16.92
C PHE A 230 12.28 -6.38 16.73
N TYR A 231 11.93 -5.84 15.56
CA TYR A 231 11.94 -4.40 15.32
C TYR A 231 10.62 -3.80 15.80
N VAL A 232 10.70 -2.67 16.52
CA VAL A 232 9.56 -1.94 17.08
C VAL A 232 9.79 -0.43 16.94
N PRO A 233 8.72 0.40 16.99
CA PRO A 233 8.87 1.84 17.11
C PRO A 233 9.67 2.25 18.34
N ASP A 234 10.57 3.21 18.20
CA ASP A 234 11.34 3.78 19.32
C ASP A 234 10.85 5.15 19.80
N PHE A 235 9.66 5.55 19.34
CA PHE A 235 8.99 6.82 19.64
C PHE A 235 9.66 8.06 19.03
N SER A 236 10.66 7.89 18.18
CA SER A 236 11.08 8.93 17.23
C SER A 236 10.36 8.75 15.89
N PHE A 237 10.34 9.82 15.11
CA PHE A 237 9.63 9.85 13.82
C PHE A 237 10.56 10.34 12.73
N ASP A 238 10.46 9.67 11.60
CA ASP A 238 11.07 10.08 10.35
C ASP A 238 9.97 10.48 9.37
N ALA A 239 10.36 11.09 8.25
CA ALA A 239 9.44 11.41 7.19
C ALA A 239 10.05 11.33 5.80
N PHE A 240 9.18 11.19 4.80
CA PHE A 240 9.45 11.61 3.44
C PHE A 240 8.73 12.93 3.17
N LYS A 241 9.47 14.00 2.93
CA LYS A 241 8.91 15.29 2.53
C LYS A 241 8.88 15.39 1.01
N PHE A 242 7.76 15.79 0.43
CA PHE A 242 7.73 16.01 -1.01
C PHE A 242 8.43 17.32 -1.37
N VAL A 243 9.50 17.21 -2.16
CA VAL A 243 10.26 18.29 -2.78
C VAL A 243 10.44 17.88 -4.23
N GLU A 244 9.63 18.43 -5.14
CA GLU A 244 9.60 18.02 -6.55
C GLU A 244 11.04 17.94 -7.13
N PRO A 245 11.42 16.82 -7.77
CA PRO A 245 10.58 15.69 -8.17
C PRO A 245 10.49 14.54 -7.15
N TYR A 246 11.02 14.68 -5.93
CA TYR A 246 11.25 13.57 -5.01
C TYR A 246 10.45 13.61 -3.70
N TRP A 247 10.27 12.42 -3.14
CA TRP A 247 10.02 12.21 -1.72
C TRP A 247 11.38 12.13 -0.99
N GLU A 248 11.81 13.22 -0.35
CA GLU A 248 13.10 13.29 0.33
C GLU A 248 13.02 12.80 1.78
N TYR A 249 13.87 11.83 2.12
CA TYR A 249 13.97 11.32 3.48
C TYR A 249 14.53 12.38 4.45
N THR A 250 13.81 12.60 5.55
CA THR A 250 14.19 13.47 6.65
C THR A 250 14.08 12.69 7.96
N ALA A 251 15.19 12.50 8.65
CA ALA A 251 15.22 11.84 9.95
C ALA A 251 14.84 12.79 11.09
N ASP A 252 14.42 12.22 12.22
CA ASP A 252 14.24 12.90 13.51
C ASP A 252 13.38 14.18 13.42
N ILE A 253 12.16 14.04 12.90
CA ILE A 253 11.21 15.15 12.80
C ILE A 253 10.43 15.33 14.12
N ASP A 254 10.21 16.58 14.55
CA ASP A 254 9.31 16.87 15.66
C ASP A 254 7.92 17.23 15.14
N ILE A 255 7.01 16.25 15.20
CA ILE A 255 5.62 16.41 14.75
C ILE A 255 4.72 17.07 15.81
N ARG A 256 5.21 17.32 17.03
CA ARG A 256 4.36 17.79 18.14
C ARG A 256 4.11 19.29 18.11
N ASN A 257 4.88 20.08 17.35
CA ASN A 257 4.65 21.51 17.17
C ASN A 257 5.50 22.12 16.02
N PRO A 258 4.94 22.52 14.86
CA PRO A 258 5.70 23.06 13.74
C PRO A 258 6.39 24.41 14.00
N GLN A 259 6.12 25.08 15.14
CA GLN A 259 6.73 26.37 15.52
C GLN A 259 7.80 26.27 16.61
N ARG A 260 8.15 25.08 17.10
CA ARG A 260 9.10 24.93 18.21
C ARG A 260 10.51 24.68 17.69
N GLU A 261 11.51 25.37 18.25
CA GLU A 261 12.92 25.05 17.97
C GLU A 261 13.22 23.60 18.35
N LYS A 262 13.99 22.92 17.49
CA LYS A 262 14.35 21.50 17.66
C LYS A 262 14.98 21.27 19.04
N PRO A 263 14.44 20.33 19.86
CA PRO A 263 15.16 19.84 21.03
C PRO A 263 16.52 19.26 20.61
N GLN A 264 17.55 19.43 21.44
CA GLN A 264 18.82 18.73 21.23
C GLN A 264 18.57 17.21 21.26
N ALA A 265 19.03 16.52 20.21
CA ALA A 265 18.88 15.07 20.09
C ALA A 265 19.50 14.38 21.32
N PRO A 266 18.81 13.37 21.91
CA PRO A 266 19.45 12.51 22.88
C PRO A 266 20.68 11.84 22.27
N THR A 267 21.70 11.61 23.11
CA THR A 267 23.00 11.06 22.71
C THR A 267 22.82 9.80 21.88
N GLN A 268 23.35 9.88 20.65
CA GLN A 268 23.27 8.92 19.54
C GLN A 268 23.03 7.46 19.95
N ALA A 269 21.84 6.95 19.62
CA ALA A 269 21.75 5.58 19.14
C ALA A 269 22.68 5.47 17.91
N LYS A 270 23.39 4.34 17.76
CA LYS A 270 24.31 4.13 16.61
C LYS A 270 23.60 4.56 15.32
N GLU A 271 24.09 5.61 14.67
CA GLU A 271 23.68 5.94 13.31
C GLU A 271 23.98 4.72 12.44
N PHE A 272 22.93 4.15 11.84
CA PHE A 272 23.11 3.19 10.77
C PHE A 272 23.49 3.96 9.50
N ASP A 273 24.48 3.47 8.75
CA ASP A 273 24.90 4.08 7.49
C ASP A 273 23.74 4.20 6.48
N GLU A 274 22.71 3.35 6.60
CA GLU A 274 21.48 3.39 5.84
C GLU A 274 20.25 3.21 6.74
N PRO A 275 19.10 3.84 6.41
CA PRO A 275 17.88 3.66 7.19
C PRO A 275 17.42 2.20 7.26
N GLY A 276 16.95 1.75 8.42
CA GLY A 276 16.57 0.35 8.67
C GLY A 276 15.41 -0.21 7.85
N PHE A 277 14.76 0.63 7.04
CA PHE A 277 13.67 0.27 6.12
C PHE A 277 14.13 0.06 4.67
N ILE A 278 15.41 0.23 4.37
CA ILE A 278 15.95 -0.20 3.07
C ILE A 278 15.96 -1.73 3.10
N TYR A 279 14.92 -2.33 2.53
CA TYR A 279 14.80 -3.78 2.42
C TYR A 279 15.96 -4.33 1.59
N ARG A 280 16.95 -4.88 2.27
CA ARG A 280 17.99 -5.71 1.67
C ARG A 280 17.44 -7.13 1.70
N SER A 281 17.04 -7.66 0.54
CA SER A 281 16.84 -9.10 0.45
C SER A 281 18.13 -9.74 0.97
N GLY A 282 18.00 -10.58 2.01
CA GLY A 282 19.16 -11.14 2.68
C GLY A 282 20.12 -11.66 1.62
N ARG A 283 21.39 -11.22 1.69
CA ARG A 283 22.48 -11.89 0.96
C ARG A 283 22.19 -13.37 1.09
N GLN A 284 21.98 -14.05 -0.05
CA GLN A 284 21.82 -15.49 -0.04
C GLN A 284 22.97 -16.03 0.81
N SER A 285 22.60 -16.60 1.96
CA SER A 285 23.54 -17.33 2.79
C SER A 285 24.00 -18.49 1.91
N ASN A 286 25.20 -18.36 1.35
CA ASN A 286 25.98 -19.52 0.90
C ASN A 286 26.23 -20.43 2.10
#